data_AF-A0A7S3P2R0-F1
#
_entry.id   AF-A0A7S3P2R0-F1
#
_cell.length_a   1.000
_cell.length_b   1.000
_cell.length_c   1.000
_cell.angle_alpha   90.00
_cell.angle_beta   90.00
_cell.angle_gamma   90.00
#
_symmetry.space_group_name_H-M   'P 1'
#
loop_
_entity.id
_entity.type
_entity.pdbx_description
1 polymer ?
#
loop_
_entity_poly.entity_id
_entity_poly.type
_entity_poly.pdbx_seq_one_letter_code
_entity_poly.pdbx_strand_id
1 'polypeptide(L)'
;ECLIDDNIEKLRKFELKVTEWSERGNSEIMGGAQMQKKLGQKKTAEEVLMMPHVALKDIESIMAEASARTGDEYSGTPDSVFDTVEASIKYKSYVRRQHKDMESWRRAQGLRIPPDVVYDRIN
;
A
#
# COMPACT_ATOMS: atom_id res chain seq x y z
N GLU A 1 -3.02 -18.36 -0.53
CA GLU A 1 -2.39 -17.29 0.26
C GLU A 1 -0.97 -17.00 -0.24
N CYS A 2 -0.08 -18.00 -0.42
CA CYS A 2 1.30 -17.78 -0.89
C CYS A 2 1.47 -16.90 -2.15
N LEU A 3 0.67 -17.10 -3.21
CA LEU A 3 0.82 -16.32 -4.45
C LEU A 3 0.57 -14.81 -4.31
N ILE A 4 -0.29 -14.40 -3.37
CA ILE A 4 -0.58 -12.98 -3.13
C ILE A 4 0.60 -12.37 -2.38
N ASP A 5 1.05 -13.05 -1.31
CA ASP A 5 2.18 -12.60 -0.50
C ASP A 5 3.49 -12.57 -1.31
N ASP A 6 3.71 -13.55 -2.19
CA ASP A 6 4.87 -13.59 -3.08
C ASP A 6 4.90 -12.38 -4.03
N ASN A 7 3.76 -11.99 -4.60
CA ASN A 7 3.67 -10.81 -5.47
C ASN A 7 3.84 -9.50 -4.68
N ILE A 8 3.28 -9.42 -3.47
CA ILE A 8 3.52 -8.28 -2.58
C ILE A 8 5.02 -8.18 -2.22
N GLU A 9 5.69 -9.30 -1.95
CA GLU A 9 7.12 -9.31 -1.70
C GLU A 9 7.95 -8.86 -2.90
N LYS A 10 7.58 -9.28 -4.12
CA LYS A 10 8.23 -8.78 -5.35
C LYS A 10 8.11 -7.26 -5.46
N LEU A 11 6.92 -6.71 -5.24
CA LEU A 11 6.67 -5.26 -5.26
C LEU A 11 7.43 -4.51 -4.16
N ARG A 12 7.68 -5.16 -3.03
CA ARG A 12 8.45 -4.59 -1.92
C ARG A 12 9.96 -4.59 -2.18
N LYS A 13 10.49 -5.63 -2.85
CA LYS A 13 11.92 -5.73 -3.20
C LYS A 13 12.30 -4.80 -4.35
N PHE A 14 11.35 -4.47 -5.20
CA PHE A 14 11.59 -3.62 -6.35
C PHE A 14 11.60 -2.14 -5.96
N GLU A 15 12.78 -1.54 -6.03
CA GLU A 15 13.03 -0.14 -5.71
C GLU A 15 13.56 0.62 -6.93
N LEU A 16 12.98 1.78 -7.21
CA LEU A 16 13.52 2.73 -8.18
C LEU A 16 13.59 4.13 -7.60
N LYS A 17 14.44 4.97 -8.22
CA LYS A 17 14.48 6.38 -7.89
C LYS A 17 13.18 7.04 -8.33
N VAL A 18 12.71 8.02 -7.56
CA VAL A 18 11.49 8.80 -7.90
C VAL A 18 11.58 9.44 -9.30
N THR A 19 12.77 9.81 -9.76
CA THR A 19 13.02 10.31 -11.13
C THR A 19 12.70 9.26 -12.18
N GLU A 20 13.21 8.04 -12.00
CA GLU A 20 13.06 6.93 -12.93
C GLU A 20 11.61 6.40 -12.98
N TRP A 21 10.87 6.55 -11.88
CA TRP A 21 9.42 6.32 -11.86
C TRP A 21 8.66 7.37 -12.67
N SER A 22 9.01 8.66 -12.53
CA SER A 22 8.33 9.75 -13.24
C SER A 22 8.63 9.79 -14.73
N GLU A 23 9.85 9.38 -15.13
CA GLU A 23 10.26 9.29 -16.53
C GLU A 23 9.44 8.26 -17.30
N ARG A 24 9.01 7.18 -16.63
CA ARG A 24 8.28 6.07 -17.26
C ARG A 24 6.78 6.12 -17.04
N GLY A 25 6.35 6.61 -15.87
CA GLY A 25 4.94 6.63 -15.46
C GLY A 25 4.21 7.95 -15.69
N ASN A 26 4.82 8.95 -16.34
CA ASN A 26 4.32 10.33 -16.37
C ASN A 26 4.43 11.03 -15.00
N SER A 27 4.61 12.35 -15.01
CA SER A 27 4.82 13.18 -13.81
C SER A 27 3.63 13.16 -12.84
N GLU A 28 2.44 12.83 -13.33
CA GLU A 28 1.20 12.73 -12.55
C GLU A 28 1.21 11.56 -11.57
N ILE A 29 1.81 10.41 -11.95
CA ILE A 29 1.91 9.23 -11.08
C ILE A 29 2.73 9.54 -9.81
N MET A 30 3.72 10.44 -9.90
CA MET A 30 4.62 10.78 -8.79
C MET A 30 4.25 12.07 -8.04
N GLY A 31 3.03 12.58 -8.22
CA GLY A 31 2.52 13.74 -7.48
C GLY A 31 2.91 15.10 -8.07
N GLY A 32 3.22 15.15 -9.37
CA GLY A 32 3.38 16.39 -10.14
C GLY A 32 4.38 17.38 -9.53
N ALA A 33 3.92 18.60 -9.22
CA ALA A 33 4.75 19.73 -8.80
C ALA A 33 5.54 19.52 -7.49
N GLN A 34 5.16 18.57 -6.63
CA GLN A 34 5.90 18.26 -5.39
C GLN A 34 7.15 17.38 -5.62
N MET A 35 7.38 16.92 -6.85
CA MET A 35 8.42 15.94 -7.19
C MET A 35 9.85 16.49 -7.04
N GLN A 36 10.05 17.79 -7.29
CA GLN A 36 11.36 18.45 -7.21
C GLN A 36 12.00 18.40 -5.81
N LYS A 37 11.19 18.22 -4.76
CA LYS A 37 11.69 18.12 -3.37
C LYS A 37 12.24 16.73 -3.00
N LYS A 38 12.14 15.74 -3.89
CA LYS A 38 12.47 14.32 -3.63
C LYS A 38 13.45 13.71 -4.62
N LEU A 39 14.20 14.55 -5.34
CA LEU A 39 15.27 14.15 -6.25
C LEU A 39 16.36 13.38 -5.48
N GLY A 40 16.31 12.04 -5.54
CA GLY A 40 17.27 11.15 -4.90
C GLY A 40 16.65 10.10 -3.96
N GLN A 41 15.39 10.29 -3.53
CA GLN A 41 14.70 9.29 -2.73
C GLN A 41 14.35 8.08 -3.60
N LYS A 42 14.62 6.88 -3.11
CA LYS A 42 14.08 5.64 -3.69
C LYS A 42 12.70 5.38 -3.12
N LYS A 43 11.83 4.84 -3.95
CA LYS A 43 10.54 4.31 -3.52
C LYS A 43 10.37 2.89 -4.03
N THR A 44 9.79 2.06 -3.18
CA THR A 44 9.38 0.70 -3.56
C THR A 44 8.12 0.75 -4.43
N ALA A 45 7.89 -0.29 -5.23
CA ALA A 45 6.65 -0.40 -5.99
C ALA A 45 5.41 -0.48 -5.07
N GLU A 46 5.54 -1.10 -3.89
CA GLU A 46 4.48 -1.11 -2.86
C GLU A 46 4.12 0.33 -2.42
N GLU A 47 5.11 1.18 -2.15
CA GLU A 47 4.88 2.57 -1.76
C GLU A 47 4.25 3.40 -2.87
N VAL A 48 4.58 3.08 -4.11
CA VAL A 48 4.02 3.75 -5.27
C VAL A 48 2.55 3.36 -5.47
N LEU A 49 2.21 2.08 -5.30
CA LEU A 49 0.84 1.58 -5.41
C LEU A 49 -0.09 2.07 -4.30
N MET A 50 0.45 2.45 -3.14
CA MET A 50 -0.32 3.11 -2.09
C MET A 50 -0.86 4.50 -2.50
N MET A 51 -0.37 5.08 -3.60
CA MET A 51 -0.89 6.36 -4.10
C MET A 51 -2.26 6.16 -4.79
N PRO A 52 -3.25 7.03 -4.52
CA PRO A 52 -4.64 6.79 -4.92
C PRO A 52 -4.86 6.76 -6.45
N HIS A 53 -3.98 7.40 -7.22
CA HIS A 53 -4.12 7.54 -8.68
C HIS A 53 -3.26 6.55 -9.47
N VAL A 54 -2.66 5.56 -8.81
CA VAL A 54 -1.75 4.60 -9.45
C VAL A 54 -2.41 3.23 -9.50
N ALA A 55 -2.46 2.60 -10.67
CA ALA A 55 -2.95 1.23 -10.83
C ALA A 55 -1.78 0.23 -10.84
N LEU A 56 -2.05 -1.01 -10.46
CA LEU A 56 -1.02 -2.07 -10.50
C LEU A 56 -0.49 -2.26 -11.93
N LYS A 57 -1.35 -2.13 -12.95
CA LYS A 57 -0.99 -2.24 -14.37
C LYS A 57 0.09 -1.24 -14.78
N ASP A 58 0.01 0.00 -14.31
CA ASP A 58 0.99 1.04 -14.65
C ASP A 58 2.36 0.71 -14.05
N ILE A 59 2.36 0.20 -12.82
CA ILE A 59 3.57 -0.25 -12.13
C ILE A 59 4.20 -1.44 -12.84
N GLU A 60 3.40 -2.45 -13.22
CA GLU A 60 3.90 -3.62 -13.94
C GLU A 60 4.50 -3.28 -15.30
N SER A 61 3.91 -2.32 -16.02
CA SER A 61 4.49 -1.80 -17.27
C SER A 61 5.87 -1.18 -17.02
N ILE A 62 6.01 -0.36 -15.97
CA ILE A 62 7.27 0.27 -15.59
C ILE A 62 8.29 -0.79 -15.12
N MET A 63 7.86 -1.80 -14.38
CA MET A 63 8.69 -2.91 -13.92
C MET A 63 9.20 -3.73 -15.10
N ALA A 64 8.33 -4.10 -16.05
CA ALA A 64 8.72 -4.82 -17.25
C ALA A 64 9.75 -4.04 -18.08
N GLU A 65 9.55 -2.73 -18.25
CA GLU A 65 10.51 -1.87 -18.96
C GLU A 65 11.85 -1.73 -18.23
N ALA A 66 11.84 -1.64 -16.90
CA ALA A 66 13.06 -1.57 -16.10
C ALA A 66 13.82 -2.89 -16.13
N SER A 67 13.11 -4.01 -15.96
CA SER A 67 13.68 -5.36 -15.93
C SER A 67 14.27 -5.76 -17.28
N ALA A 68 13.65 -5.34 -18.40
CA ALA A 68 14.20 -5.51 -19.74
C ALA A 68 15.58 -4.85 -19.94
N ARG A 69 15.89 -3.77 -19.21
CA ARG A 69 17.22 -3.12 -19.27
C ARG A 69 18.27 -3.83 -18.41
N THR A 70 17.85 -4.44 -17.31
CA THR A 70 18.74 -5.22 -16.42
C THR A 70 18.90 -6.68 -16.84
N GLY A 71 18.12 -7.15 -17.82
CA GLY A 71 18.15 -8.54 -18.28
C GLY A 71 17.46 -9.53 -17.34
N ASP A 72 16.61 -9.02 -16.43
CA ASP A 72 15.79 -9.85 -15.55
C ASP A 72 14.41 -10.00 -16.19
N GLU A 73 13.85 -11.21 -16.23
CA GLU A 73 12.55 -11.45 -16.85
C GLU A 73 11.44 -11.24 -15.83
N TYR A 74 10.72 -10.12 -15.93
CA TYR A 74 9.60 -9.83 -15.04
C TYR A 74 8.35 -10.60 -15.47
N SER A 75 7.92 -11.55 -14.65
CA SER A 75 6.58 -12.17 -14.77
C SER A 75 5.56 -11.30 -14.04
N GLY A 76 4.61 -10.74 -14.79
CA GLY A 76 3.50 -9.97 -14.24
C GLY A 76 2.62 -10.78 -13.29
N THR A 77 1.81 -10.07 -12.51
CA THR A 77 0.86 -10.68 -11.59
C THR A 77 -0.22 -11.43 -12.38
N PRO A 78 -0.55 -12.68 -12.03
CA PRO A 78 -1.64 -13.39 -12.70
C PRO A 78 -2.99 -12.68 -12.52
N ASP A 79 -3.79 -12.62 -13.59
CA ASP A 79 -5.13 -11.99 -13.59
C ASP A 79 -6.03 -12.48 -12.44
N SER A 80 -5.89 -13.75 -12.03
CA SER A 80 -6.68 -14.34 -10.94
C SER A 80 -6.45 -13.69 -9.58
N VAL A 81 -5.27 -13.09 -9.35
CA VAL A 81 -4.90 -12.47 -8.07
C VAL A 81 -4.65 -10.96 -8.18
N PHE A 82 -4.71 -10.41 -9.40
CA PHE A 82 -4.42 -9.01 -9.72
C PHE A 82 -5.19 -8.03 -8.81
N ASP A 83 -6.53 -8.13 -8.81
CA ASP A 83 -7.38 -7.25 -8.00
C ASP A 83 -7.13 -7.42 -6.50
N THR A 84 -6.81 -8.63 -6.07
CA THR A 84 -6.57 -8.92 -4.64
C THR A 84 -5.25 -8.32 -4.18
N VAL A 85 -4.19 -8.38 -4.99
CA VAL A 85 -2.89 -7.75 -4.70
C VAL A 85 -3.04 -6.23 -4.63
N GLU A 86 -3.73 -5.63 -5.60
CA GLU A 86 -3.96 -4.19 -5.64
C GLU A 86 -4.76 -3.72 -4.41
N ALA A 87 -5.87 -4.41 -4.10
CA ALA A 87 -6.69 -4.10 -2.94
C ALA A 87 -5.91 -4.29 -1.62
N SER A 88 -5.12 -5.36 -1.50
CA SER A 88 -4.35 -5.65 -0.29
C SER A 88 -3.35 -4.54 0.04
N ILE A 89 -2.71 -3.95 -0.97
CA ILE A 89 -1.74 -2.87 -0.79
C ILE A 89 -2.44 -1.54 -0.51
N LYS A 90 -3.44 -1.16 -1.31
CA LYS A 90 -4.16 0.12 -1.16
C LYS A 90 -4.91 0.21 0.17
N TYR A 91 -5.56 -0.88 0.58
CA TYR A 91 -6.38 -0.88 1.79
C TYR A 91 -5.63 -1.29 3.06
N LYS A 92 -4.33 -1.60 2.99
CA LYS A 92 -3.50 -2.03 4.12
C LYS A 92 -3.59 -1.11 5.34
N SER A 93 -3.54 0.20 5.11
CA SER A 93 -3.61 1.22 6.16
C SER A 93 -5.00 1.28 6.82
N TYR A 94 -6.05 1.17 6.00
CA TYR A 94 -7.45 1.17 6.45
C TYR A 94 -7.77 -0.07 7.27
N VAL A 95 -7.36 -1.25 6.79
CA VAL A 95 -7.54 -2.53 7.49
C VAL A 95 -6.82 -2.49 8.84
N ARG A 96 -5.55 -2.04 8.89
CA ARG A 96 -4.82 -1.89 10.16
C ARG A 96 -5.52 -0.98 11.16
N ARG A 97 -6.06 0.15 10.68
CA ARG A 97 -6.84 1.07 11.52
C ARG A 97 -8.10 0.39 12.04
N GLN A 98 -8.85 -0.28 11.17
CA GLN A 98 -10.07 -0.99 11.54
C GLN A 98 -9.80 -2.07 12.60
N HIS A 99 -8.73 -2.85 12.45
CA HIS A 99 -8.34 -3.85 13.46
C HIS A 99 -8.04 -3.21 14.82
N LYS A 100 -7.35 -2.07 14.84
CA LYS A 100 -7.06 -1.31 16.07
C LYS A 100 -8.35 -0.79 16.72
N ASP A 101 -9.26 -0.24 15.93
CA ASP A 101 -10.54 0.28 16.41
C ASP A 101 -11.41 -0.86 16.97
N MET A 102 -11.48 -2.00 16.26
CA MET A 102 -12.17 -3.20 16.72
C MET A 102 -11.56 -3.78 18.00
N GLU A 103 -10.25 -3.75 18.15
CA GLU A 103 -9.57 -4.21 19.37
C GLU A 103 -9.94 -3.31 20.56
N SER A 104 -9.99 -1.99 20.34
CA SER A 104 -10.45 -1.04 21.37
C SER A 104 -11.89 -1.31 21.80
N TRP A 105 -12.78 -1.61 20.84
CA TRP A 105 -14.17 -1.97 21.12
C TRP A 105 -14.30 -3.30 21.83
N ARG A 106 -13.53 -4.32 21.45
CA ARG A 106 -13.50 -5.62 22.15
C ARG A 106 -13.04 -5.47 23.60
N ARG A 107 -11.99 -4.67 23.83
CA ARG A 107 -11.55 -4.36 25.21
C ARG A 107 -12.67 -3.68 25.98
N ALA A 108 -13.34 -2.69 25.40
CA ALA A 108 -14.45 -1.97 26.03
C ALA A 108 -15.70 -2.85 26.30
N GLN A 109 -16.05 -3.77 25.39
CA GLN A 109 -17.13 -4.74 25.61
C GLN A 109 -16.80 -5.76 26.71
N GLY A 110 -15.52 -6.08 26.91
CA GLY A 110 -15.06 -6.93 27.99
C GLY A 110 -15.13 -6.27 29.38
N LEU A 111 -15.26 -4.94 29.45
CA LEU A 111 -15.54 -4.24 30.70
C LEU A 111 -17.03 -4.41 31.04
N ARG A 112 -17.31 -5.32 31.97
CA ARG A 112 -18.61 -5.34 32.65
C ARG A 112 -18.77 -4.02 33.40
N ILE A 113 -19.93 -3.39 33.23
CA ILE A 113 -20.31 -2.22 34.03
C ILE A 113 -20.34 -2.68 35.49
N PRO A 114 -19.61 -2.01 36.39
CA PRO A 114 -19.68 -2.33 37.82
C PRO A 114 -21.13 -2.26 38.31
N PRO A 115 -21.63 -3.27 39.04
CA PRO A 115 -23.02 -3.32 39.49
C PRO A 115 -23.39 -2.20 40.49
N ASP A 116 -22.39 -1.56 41.06
CA ASP A 116 -22.40 -0.53 42.08
C ASP A 116 -22.17 0.88 41.54
N VAL A 117 -22.18 1.06 40.21
CA VAL A 117 -22.04 2.39 39.59
C VAL A 117 -23.27 3.25 39.92
N VAL A 118 -23.05 4.31 40.72
CA VAL A 118 -24.02 5.38 40.96
C VAL A 118 -23.76 6.47 39.93
N TYR A 119 -24.65 6.60 38.94
CA TYR A 119 -24.59 7.68 37.95
C TYR A 119 -25.11 8.99 38.57
N ASP A 120 -24.34 9.60 39.47
CA ASP A 120 -24.69 10.91 40.01
C ASP A 120 -24.30 12.01 39.01
N ARG A 121 -25.29 12.68 38.43
CA ARG A 121 -25.07 13.79 37.50
C ARG A 121 -24.94 15.07 38.33
N ILE A 122 -23.71 15.43 38.67
CA ILE A 122 -23.44 16.81 39.08
C ILE A 122 -23.14 17.60 37.80
N ASN A 123 -24.13 18.37 37.37
CA ASN A 123 -23.92 19.54 36.50
C ASN A 123 -23.34 20.68 37.36
#